data_AF-T0Y955-F1
#
_entry.id   AF-T0Y955-F1
#
_cell.length_a   1.000
_cell.length_b   1.000
_cell.length_c   1.000
_cell.angle_alpha   90.00
_cell.angle_beta   90.00
_cell.angle_gamma   90.00
#
_symmetry.space_group_name_H-M   'P 1'
#
loop_
_entity.id
_entity.type
_entity.pdbx_description
1 polymer ?
#
loop_
_entity_poly.entity_id
_entity_poly.type
_entity_poly.pdbx_seq_one_letter_code
_entity_poly.pdbx_strand_id
1 'polypeptide(L)'
;MLRLGQERAEIQVVNDQWGAPTWAGSIAQGTMAVCATLCSSAQAENSLVDGLTGKEGIYHLTNEGATTWYDFTRRIFELRPECRALVLPIPSGDYPSPVRRPVN
;
A
#
# COMPACT_ATOMS: atom_id res chain seq x y z
N MET A 1 -5.56 -6.61 -11.28
CA MET A 1 -5.51 -5.71 -12.45
C MET A 1 -4.89 -6.37 -13.68
N LEU A 2 -3.74 -7.05 -13.62
CA LEU A 2 -3.09 -7.66 -14.80
C LEU A 2 -4.01 -8.53 -15.66
N ARG A 3 -4.75 -9.46 -15.05
CA ARG A 3 -5.74 -10.30 -15.74
C ARG A 3 -6.76 -9.46 -16.53
N LEU A 4 -7.34 -8.44 -15.89
CA LEU A 4 -8.30 -7.55 -16.54
C LEU A 4 -7.67 -6.73 -17.66
N GLY A 5 -6.42 -6.30 -17.47
CA GLY A 5 -5.63 -5.59 -18.48
C GLY A 5 -5.37 -6.40 -19.74
N GLN A 6 -5.34 -7.73 -19.63
CA GLN A 6 -5.16 -8.65 -20.76
C GLN A 6 -6.49 -9.06 -21.40
N GLU A 7 -7.55 -9.22 -20.61
CA GLU A 7 -8.82 -9.78 -21.07
C GLU A 7 -9.84 -8.75 -21.56
N ARG A 8 -9.71 -7.47 -21.16
CA ARG A 8 -10.69 -6.42 -21.49
C ARG A 8 -10.12 -5.39 -22.45
N ALA A 9 -11.01 -4.78 -23.25
CA ALA A 9 -10.66 -3.62 -24.05
C ALA A 9 -10.50 -2.35 -23.19
N GLU A 10 -11.29 -2.22 -22.12
CA GLU A 10 -11.26 -1.07 -21.22
C GLU A 10 -11.53 -1.48 -19.76
N ILE A 11 -11.02 -0.69 -18.84
CA ILE A 11 -11.28 -0.79 -17.39
C ILE A 11 -11.48 0.60 -16.80
N GLN A 12 -12.52 0.73 -15.97
CA GLN A 12 -12.79 1.94 -15.20
C GLN A 12 -12.13 1.82 -13.82
N VAL A 13 -11.38 2.84 -13.41
CA VAL A 13 -10.60 2.83 -12.18
C VAL A 13 -10.78 4.15 -11.44
N VAL A 14 -11.02 4.03 -10.13
CA VAL A 14 -11.26 5.16 -9.24
C VAL A 14 -10.05 6.11 -9.18
N ASN A 15 -10.30 7.41 -9.35
CA ASN A 15 -9.25 8.45 -9.42
C ASN A 15 -9.40 9.58 -8.38
N ASP A 16 -10.31 9.43 -7.42
CA ASP A 16 -10.53 10.39 -6.31
C ASP A 16 -10.26 9.75 -4.93
N GLN A 17 -9.63 8.56 -4.91
CA GLN A 17 -9.17 7.89 -3.70
C GLN A 17 -7.64 7.81 -3.74
N TRP A 18 -7.01 8.44 -2.76
CA TRP A 18 -5.57 8.48 -2.61
C TRP A 18 -5.08 7.39 -1.65
N GLY A 19 -3.79 7.11 -1.71
CA GLY A 19 -3.14 6.13 -0.85
C GLY A 19 -1.71 5.80 -1.29
N ALA A 20 -1.09 4.87 -0.59
CA ALA A 20 0.29 4.44 -0.84
C ALA A 20 0.36 2.91 -1.05
N PRO A 21 0.45 2.43 -2.30
CA PRO A 21 0.59 1.01 -2.59
C PRO A 21 1.78 0.43 -1.85
N THR A 22 1.53 -0.54 -0.96
CA THR A 22 2.56 -1.08 -0.08
C THR A 22 2.80 -2.55 -0.37
N TRP A 23 4.05 -2.91 -0.68
CA TRP A 23 4.42 -4.29 -0.97
C TRP A 23 4.56 -5.12 0.30
N ALA A 24 4.04 -6.35 0.30
CA ALA A 24 4.15 -7.26 1.44
C ALA A 24 5.61 -7.51 1.88
N GLY A 25 6.56 -7.53 0.93
CA GLY A 25 7.98 -7.64 1.25
C GLY A 25 8.51 -6.43 2.04
N SER A 26 8.08 -5.21 1.69
CA SER A 26 8.42 -4.00 2.45
C SER A 26 7.82 -4.02 3.85
N ILE A 27 6.58 -4.52 4.01
CA ILE A 27 5.97 -4.70 5.35
C ILE A 27 6.80 -5.68 6.18
N ALA A 28 7.12 -6.85 5.63
CA ALA A 28 7.91 -7.85 6.34
C ALA A 28 9.28 -7.29 6.78
N GLN A 29 9.98 -6.58 5.89
CA GLN A 29 11.26 -5.95 6.20
C GLN A 29 11.13 -4.87 7.28
N GLY A 30 10.12 -3.99 7.19
CA GLY A 30 9.86 -2.97 8.20
C GLY A 30 9.55 -3.57 9.57
N THR A 31 8.69 -4.58 9.63
CA THR A 31 8.36 -5.29 10.87
C THR A 31 9.58 -5.98 11.47
N MET A 32 10.40 -6.67 10.66
CA MET A 32 11.64 -7.29 11.15
C MET A 32 12.61 -6.25 11.71
N ALA A 33 12.76 -5.09 11.05
CA ALA A 33 13.65 -4.03 11.51
C ALA A 33 13.19 -3.44 12.85
N VAL A 34 11.88 -3.23 13.03
CA VAL A 34 11.30 -2.80 14.31
C VAL A 34 11.58 -3.83 15.39
N CYS A 35 11.24 -5.10 15.15
CA CYS A 35 11.47 -6.18 16.12
C CYS A 35 12.96 -6.31 16.50
N ALA A 36 13.87 -6.25 15.53
CA ALA A 36 15.31 -6.30 15.79
C ALA A 36 15.75 -5.14 16.69
N THR A 37 15.30 -3.92 16.40
CA THR A 37 15.61 -2.72 17.20
C THR A 37 15.11 -2.85 18.63
N LEU A 38 13.87 -3.33 18.82
CA LEU A 38 13.28 -3.53 20.15
C LEU A 38 14.02 -4.62 20.93
N CYS A 39 14.35 -5.75 20.29
CA CYS A 39 15.11 -6.84 20.92
C CYS A 39 16.51 -6.38 21.35
N SER A 40 17.23 -5.65 20.49
CA SER A 40 18.55 -5.12 20.83
C SER A 40 18.49 -4.10 21.98
N SER A 41 17.45 -3.26 22.01
CA SER A 41 17.26 -2.30 23.10
C SER A 41 16.99 -2.99 24.44
N ALA A 42 16.13 -4.01 24.46
CA ALA A 42 15.85 -4.80 25.66
C ALA A 42 17.08 -5.57 26.18
N GLN A 43 17.93 -6.07 25.26
CA GLN A 43 19.18 -6.72 25.63
C GLN A 43 20.18 -5.73 26.24
N ALA A 44 20.32 -4.53 25.66
CA ALA A 44 21.24 -3.51 26.15
C ALA A 44 20.88 -3.03 27.56
N GLU A 45 19.60 -2.87 27.85
CA GLU A 45 19.09 -2.46 29.17
C GLU A 45 18.98 -3.62 30.18
N ASN A 46 19.22 -4.87 29.74
CA ASN A 46 18.96 -6.08 30.52
C ASN A 46 17.55 -6.09 31.17
N SER A 47 16.58 -5.47 30.51
CA SER A 47 15.21 -5.26 30.99
C SER A 47 14.29 -5.05 29.79
N LEU A 48 13.26 -5.88 29.69
CA LEU A 48 12.24 -5.73 28.64
C LEU A 48 11.49 -4.40 28.78
N VAL A 49 11.20 -3.97 30.01
CA VAL A 49 10.42 -2.75 30.25
C VAL A 49 11.24 -1.51 29.89
N ASP A 50 12.46 -1.42 30.40
CA ASP A 50 13.29 -0.23 30.18
C ASP A 50 13.76 -0.14 28.72
N GLY A 51 14.12 -1.28 28.11
CA GLY A 51 14.54 -1.30 26.71
C GLY A 51 13.44 -0.94 25.72
N LEU A 52 12.18 -1.26 26.05
CA LEU A 52 11.04 -0.89 25.22
C LEU A 52 10.57 0.55 25.45
N THR A 53 10.75 1.11 26.64
CA THR A 53 10.25 2.44 27.02
C THR A 53 10.57 3.51 25.96
N GLY A 54 9.52 4.20 25.48
CA GLY A 54 9.59 5.23 24.44
C GLY A 54 9.69 4.69 23.00
N LYS A 55 9.67 3.37 22.80
CA LYS A 55 9.74 2.69 21.50
C LYS A 55 8.55 1.76 21.28
N GLU A 56 7.77 1.48 22.31
CA GLU A 56 6.49 0.82 22.21
C GLU A 56 5.44 1.75 21.58
N GLY A 57 4.47 1.18 20.86
CA GLY A 57 3.36 1.96 20.33
C GLY A 57 2.81 1.43 19.02
N ILE A 58 1.99 2.28 18.39
CA ILE A 58 1.34 2.02 17.11
C ILE A 58 2.15 2.71 16.02
N TYR A 59 2.57 1.92 15.02
CA TYR A 59 3.32 2.40 13.88
C TYR A 59 2.47 2.33 12.61
N HIS A 60 2.53 3.38 11.79
CA HIS A 60 2.02 3.35 10.42
C HIS A 60 3.17 3.03 9.47
N LEU A 61 2.97 2.03 8.61
CA LEU A 61 3.97 1.62 7.62
C LEU A 61 3.32 1.51 6.25
N THR A 62 3.81 2.32 5.32
CA THR A 62 3.52 2.23 3.89
C THR A 62 4.83 2.41 3.10
N ASN A 63 4.83 2.08 1.82
CA ASN A 63 5.84 2.65 0.92
C ASN A 63 5.66 4.18 0.84
N GLU A 64 6.73 4.89 0.46
CA GLU A 64 6.71 6.35 0.35
C GLU A 64 5.85 6.84 -0.83
N GLY A 65 5.34 8.07 -0.71
CA GLY A 65 4.57 8.75 -1.74
C GLY A 65 3.07 8.51 -1.62
N ALA A 66 2.32 9.10 -2.56
CA ALA A 66 0.88 8.95 -2.67
C ALA A 66 0.48 8.87 -4.14
N THR A 67 -0.56 8.11 -4.43
CA THR A 67 -1.11 7.94 -5.77
C THR A 67 -2.58 7.50 -5.69
N THR A 68 -3.31 7.59 -6.80
CA THR A 68 -4.68 7.06 -6.89
C THR A 68 -4.66 5.60 -7.39
N TRP A 69 -5.80 4.91 -7.27
CA TRP A 69 -5.93 3.58 -7.90
C TRP A 69 -5.74 3.64 -9.42
N TYR A 70 -6.20 4.73 -10.05
CA TYR A 70 -6.04 4.98 -11.47
C TYR A 70 -4.56 5.11 -11.85
N ASP A 71 -3.82 5.98 -11.19
CA ASP A 71 -2.40 6.20 -11.48
C ASP A 71 -1.56 4.96 -11.17
N PHE A 72 -1.86 4.26 -10.07
CA PHE A 72 -1.20 3.00 -9.76
C PHE A 72 -1.46 1.95 -10.84
N THR A 73 -2.69 1.83 -11.34
CA THR A 73 -3.03 0.90 -12.42
C THR A 73 -2.31 1.24 -13.72
N ARG A 74 -2.27 2.52 -14.10
CA ARG A 74 -1.52 2.98 -15.27
C ARG A 74 -0.06 2.61 -15.16
N ARG A 75 0.55 2.86 -14.00
CA ARG A 75 1.95 2.51 -13.77
C ARG A 75 2.21 1.01 -13.88
N ILE A 76 1.29 0.17 -13.40
CA ILE A 76 1.38 -1.28 -13.58
C ILE A 76 1.35 -1.65 -15.07
N PHE A 77 0.48 -1.03 -15.87
CA PHE A 77 0.33 -1.37 -17.29
C PHE A 77 1.52 -0.90 -18.13
N GLU A 78 2.11 0.26 -17.80
CA GLU A 78 3.38 0.71 -18.39
C GLU A 78 4.51 -0.30 -18.20
N LEU A 79 4.52 -1.00 -17.06
CA LEU A 79 5.52 -2.02 -16.72
C LEU A 79 5.16 -3.41 -17.28
N ARG A 80 3.97 -3.61 -17.83
CA ARG A 80 3.43 -4.91 -18.25
C ARG A 80 2.81 -4.80 -19.64
N PRO A 81 3.63 -4.88 -20.71
CA PRO A 81 3.23 -4.65 -22.11
C PRO A 81 2.09 -5.56 -22.61
N GLU A 82 1.86 -6.69 -21.96
CA GLU A 82 0.74 -7.58 -22.25
C GLU A 82 -0.62 -7.03 -21.82
N CYS A 83 -0.65 -6.03 -20.93
CA CYS A 83 -1.86 -5.31 -20.54
C CYS A 83 -2.18 -4.24 -21.60
N ARG A 84 -3.24 -4.48 -22.38
CA ARG A 84 -3.66 -3.59 -23.50
C ARG A 84 -4.94 -2.83 -23.22
N ALA A 85 -5.63 -3.11 -22.11
CA ALA A 85 -6.87 -2.42 -21.77
C ALA A 85 -6.65 -0.92 -21.58
N LEU A 86 -7.56 -0.11 -22.12
CA LEU A 86 -7.64 1.32 -21.85
C LEU A 86 -8.05 1.55 -20.39
N VAL A 87 -7.28 2.35 -19.65
CA VAL A 87 -7.58 2.70 -18.26
C VAL A 87 -8.33 4.03 -18.24
N LEU A 88 -9.59 4.00 -17.83
CA LEU A 88 -10.47 5.17 -17.74
C LEU A 88 -10.61 5.62 -16.28
N PRO A 89 -10.37 6.91 -15.96
CA PRO A 89 -10.58 7.42 -14.62
C PRO A 89 -12.08 7.61 -14.36
N ILE A 90 -12.54 7.21 -13.17
CA ILE A 90 -13.90 7.49 -12.68
C ILE A 90 -13.87 8.06 -11.26
N PRO A 91 -14.87 8.85 -10.85
CA PRO A 91 -15.06 9.17 -9.44
C PRO A 91 -15.54 7.94 -8.66
N SER A 92 -15.28 7.91 -7.35
CA SER A 92 -15.69 6.83 -6.45
C SER A 92 -17.21 6.65 -6.38
N GLY A 93 -17.98 7.72 -6.63
CA GLY A 93 -19.45 7.67 -6.71
C GLY A 93 -19.99 6.84 -7.87
N ASP A 94 -19.22 6.70 -8.95
CA ASP A 94 -19.59 5.91 -10.12
C ASP A 94 -19.20 4.44 -9.98
N TYR A 95 -18.44 4.09 -8.92
CA TYR A 95 -18.04 2.72 -8.66
C TYR A 95 -19.02 2.04 -7.68
N PRO A 96 -19.78 1.01 -8.11
CA PRO A 96 -20.78 0.37 -7.25
C PRO A 96 -20.07 -0.41 -6.13
N SER A 97 -20.02 0.17 -4.93
CA SER A 97 -19.46 -0.46 -3.74
C SER A 97 -20.46 -0.41 -2.58
N PRO A 98 -20.67 -1.52 -1.85
CA PRO A 98 -21.53 -1.52 -0.67
C PRO A 98 -20.90 -0.77 0.52
N VAL A 99 -19.63 -0.38 0.43
CA VAL A 99 -18.87 0.26 1.50
C VAL A 99 -18.36 1.60 1.03
N ARG A 100 -18.56 2.63 1.86
CA ARG A 100 -17.94 3.94 1.65
C ARG A 100 -16.43 3.85 1.93
N ARG A 101 -15.63 4.08 0.91
CA ARG A 101 -14.17 4.11 1.02
C ARG A 101 -13.66 5.52 1.35
N PRO A 102 -12.54 5.64 2.07
CA PRO A 102 -11.84 6.92 2.26
C PRO A 102 -11.35 7.52 0.94
N VAL A 103 -11.16 8.84 0.90
CA VAL A 103 -10.72 9.62 -0.27
C VAL A 103 -9.32 10.21 -0.12
N ASN A 104 -8.57 9.78 0.90
CA ASN A 104 -7.50 10.50 1.58
C ASN A 104 -6.09 10.22 1.08
#